data_AF-A0AAN6ZB74-F1
#
_entry.id   AF-A0AAN6ZB74-F1
#
_cell.length_a   1.000
_cell.length_b   1.000
_cell.length_c   1.000
_cell.angle_alpha   90.00
_cell.angle_beta   90.00
_cell.angle_gamma   90.00
#
_symmetry.space_group_name_H-M   'P 1'
#
loop_
_entity.id
_entity.type
_entity.pdbx_description
1 polymer ?
#
loop_
_entity_poly.entity_id
_entity_poly.type
_entity_poly.pdbx_seq_one_letter_code
_entity_poly.pdbx_strand_id
1 'polypeptide(L)'
;MTQFPSPQFDLGLHLLSPSHSNPGPNSSSDLAEAVAKLRALNVQLESARYADFWSTLESDDIYADLTTDIAGFEDMIRLRIAQLISQAYREVQSSVLEGWLGLEGADEVKQFAVETCGWKVDETGLVHIPKNAENEAKKTEIREDVTVDMFSRVIKRSWEESA
;
A
#
# COMPACT_ATOMS: atom_id res chain seq x y z
N MET A 1 -9.67 -4.35 -2.78
CA MET A 1 -8.45 -4.83 -2.10
C MET A 1 -7.24 -4.83 -3.02
N THR A 2 -7.27 -5.47 -4.20
CA THR A 2 -6.10 -5.57 -5.10
C THR A 2 -5.45 -4.24 -5.56
N GLN A 3 -6.14 -3.11 -5.41
CA GLN A 3 -5.63 -1.77 -5.73
C GLN A 3 -5.11 -0.99 -4.51
N PHE A 4 -4.91 -1.62 -3.34
CA PHE A 4 -4.42 -0.95 -2.13
C PHE A 4 -3.10 -0.17 -2.37
N PRO A 5 -2.84 0.96 -1.71
CA PRO A 5 -3.74 1.72 -0.85
C PRO A 5 -4.64 2.59 -1.72
N SER A 6 -5.89 2.17 -1.92
CA SER A 6 -6.87 2.90 -2.72
C SER A 6 -8.18 2.92 -1.93
N PRO A 7 -8.90 4.05 -1.90
CA PRO A 7 -10.16 4.17 -1.16
C PRO A 7 -11.30 3.35 -1.76
N GLN A 8 -11.09 2.67 -2.90
CA GLN A 8 -12.12 1.89 -3.57
C GLN A 8 -12.72 0.79 -2.71
N PHE A 9 -11.93 0.14 -1.85
CA PHE A 9 -12.44 -0.90 -0.97
C PHE A 9 -13.45 -0.32 0.04
N ASP A 10 -13.08 0.78 0.71
CA ASP A 10 -13.95 1.46 1.65
C ASP A 10 -15.20 2.05 0.97
N LEU A 11 -15.04 2.61 -0.24
CA LEU A 11 -16.17 3.07 -1.06
C LEU A 11 -17.15 1.93 -1.37
N GLY A 12 -16.64 0.75 -1.72
CA GLY A 12 -17.48 -0.43 -1.94
C GLY A 12 -18.21 -0.86 -0.67
N LEU A 13 -17.55 -0.79 0.48
CA LEU A 13 -18.13 -1.12 1.79
C LEU A 13 -19.30 -0.19 2.17
N HIS A 14 -19.27 1.08 1.73
CA HIS A 14 -20.35 2.05 1.95
C HIS A 14 -21.60 1.81 1.10
N LEU A 15 -21.54 0.97 0.06
CA LEU A 15 -22.72 0.57 -0.71
C LEU A 15 -23.55 -0.52 -0.02
N LEU A 16 -22.97 -1.19 0.98
CA LEU A 16 -23.64 -2.23 1.74
C LEU A 16 -24.50 -1.63 2.85
N SER A 17 -25.61 -2.30 3.18
CA SER A 17 -26.42 -1.96 4.36
C SER A 17 -25.54 -1.93 5.61
N PRO A 18 -25.74 -0.99 6.55
CA PRO A 18 -24.98 -0.93 7.80
C PRO A 18 -24.98 -2.24 8.60
N SER A 19 -26.05 -3.03 8.48
CA SER A 19 -26.18 -4.36 9.08
C SER A 19 -25.17 -5.40 8.57
N HIS A 20 -24.63 -5.23 7.37
CA HIS A 20 -23.63 -6.12 6.76
C HIS A 20 -22.23 -5.48 6.71
N SER A 21 -22.16 -4.15 6.65
CA SER A 21 -20.90 -3.38 6.62
C SER A 21 -20.22 -3.31 7.99
N ASN A 22 -21.01 -3.23 9.07
CA ASN A 22 -20.51 -3.23 10.43
C ASN A 22 -21.36 -4.18 11.31
N PRO A 23 -21.21 -5.49 11.11
CA PRO A 23 -21.90 -6.48 11.93
C PRO A 23 -21.67 -6.26 13.42
N GLY A 24 -22.76 -6.21 14.20
CA GLY A 24 -22.67 -6.30 15.65
C GLY A 24 -22.29 -7.72 16.10
N PRO A 25 -21.92 -7.94 17.37
CA PRO A 25 -21.46 -9.24 17.88
C PRO A 25 -22.48 -10.38 17.75
N ASN A 26 -23.75 -10.07 17.44
CA ASN A 26 -24.85 -11.03 17.31
C ASN A 26 -25.37 -11.20 15.87
N SER A 27 -24.67 -10.67 14.86
CA SER A 27 -25.09 -10.84 13.46
C SER A 27 -24.68 -12.23 12.95
N SER A 28 -25.66 -13.08 12.65
CA SER A 28 -25.47 -14.44 12.12
C SER A 28 -25.62 -14.50 10.59
N SER A 29 -25.13 -13.48 9.89
CA SER A 29 -25.23 -13.41 8.42
C SER A 29 -23.88 -13.78 7.81
N ASP A 30 -23.86 -14.83 6.99
CA ASP A 30 -22.65 -15.31 6.29
C ASP A 30 -21.99 -14.17 5.48
N LEU A 31 -22.81 -13.30 4.88
CA LEU A 31 -22.32 -12.12 4.17
C LEU A 31 -21.60 -11.14 5.10
N ALA A 32 -22.09 -10.96 6.32
CA ALA A 32 -21.48 -10.04 7.27
C ALA A 32 -20.15 -10.60 7.82
N GLU A 33 -20.05 -11.92 8.00
CA GLU A 33 -18.79 -12.59 8.31
C GLU A 33 -17.77 -12.43 7.18
N ALA A 34 -18.19 -12.69 5.93
CA ALA A 34 -17.34 -12.50 4.75
C ALA A 34 -16.80 -11.07 4.63
N VAL A 35 -17.67 -10.06 4.83
CA VAL A 35 -17.29 -8.64 4.80
C VAL A 35 -16.32 -8.31 5.94
N ALA A 36 -16.54 -8.83 7.15
CA ALA A 36 -15.63 -8.62 8.28
C ALA A 36 -14.24 -9.22 8.02
N LYS A 37 -14.20 -10.43 7.45
CA LYS A 37 -12.96 -11.12 7.04
C LYS A 37 -12.20 -10.35 5.96
N LEU A 38 -12.88 -9.93 4.89
CA LEU A 38 -12.28 -9.09 3.84
C LEU A 38 -11.74 -7.77 4.41
N ARG A 39 -12.46 -7.15 5.35
CA ARG A 39 -12.00 -5.92 6.00
C ARG A 39 -10.75 -6.15 6.83
N ALA A 40 -10.66 -7.25 7.58
CA ALA A 40 -9.47 -7.59 8.35
C ALA A 40 -8.23 -7.74 7.45
N LEU A 41 -8.37 -8.46 6.33
CA LEU A 41 -7.32 -8.60 5.34
C LEU A 41 -6.93 -7.24 4.71
N ASN A 42 -7.90 -6.37 4.39
CA ASN A 42 -7.62 -5.06 3.81
C ASN A 42 -6.85 -4.15 4.78
N VAL A 43 -7.18 -4.19 6.07
CA VAL A 43 -6.46 -3.46 7.11
C VAL A 43 -5.00 -3.93 7.22
N GLN A 44 -4.73 -5.23 7.08
CA GLN A 44 -3.35 -5.74 7.07
C GLN A 44 -2.56 -5.21 5.86
N LEU A 45 -3.16 -5.20 4.67
CA LEU A 45 -2.53 -4.65 3.46
C LEU A 45 -2.26 -3.14 3.57
N GLU A 46 -3.23 -2.36 4.08
CA GLU A 46 -3.09 -0.90 4.26
C GLU A 46 -2.09 -0.53 5.35
N SER A 47 -1.97 -1.36 6.40
CA SER A 47 -0.98 -1.18 7.46
C SER A 47 0.41 -1.73 7.12
N ALA A 48 0.62 -2.18 5.88
CA ALA A 48 1.86 -2.80 5.39
C ALA A 48 2.30 -4.04 6.20
N ARG A 49 1.35 -4.75 6.82
CA ARG A 49 1.58 -6.00 7.55
C ARG A 49 1.39 -7.19 6.61
N TYR A 50 2.27 -7.27 5.61
CA TYR A 50 2.16 -8.23 4.52
C TYR A 50 2.36 -9.69 4.96
N ALA A 51 3.30 -9.95 5.88
CA ALA A 51 3.50 -11.31 6.41
C ALA A 51 2.26 -11.81 7.17
N ASP A 52 1.65 -10.95 7.99
CA ASP A 52 0.39 -11.25 8.69
C ASP A 52 -0.74 -11.52 7.69
N PHE A 53 -0.79 -10.77 6.59
CA PHE A 53 -1.80 -10.94 5.54
C PHE A 53 -1.75 -12.34 4.91
N TRP A 54 -0.57 -12.79 4.48
CA TRP A 54 -0.41 -14.12 3.88
C TRP A 54 -0.73 -15.22 4.90
N SER A 55 -0.23 -15.09 6.13
CA SER A 55 -0.55 -16.05 7.20
C SER A 55 -2.04 -16.09 7.52
N THR A 56 -2.74 -14.95 7.48
CA THR A 56 -4.19 -14.91 7.73
C THR A 56 -4.98 -15.51 6.57
N LEU A 57 -4.55 -15.26 5.33
CA LEU A 57 -5.16 -15.82 4.12
C LEU A 57 -5.11 -17.35 4.12
N GLU A 58 -4.00 -17.94 4.57
CA GLU A 58 -3.79 -19.40 4.66
C GLU A 58 -4.42 -20.04 5.92
N SER A 59 -4.83 -19.25 6.91
CA SER A 59 -5.24 -19.78 8.22
C SER A 59 -6.63 -20.39 8.28
N ASP A 60 -7.55 -19.94 7.42
CA ASP A 60 -8.97 -20.33 7.45
C ASP A 60 -9.51 -20.42 6.02
N ASP A 61 -10.12 -21.56 5.70
CA ASP A 61 -10.67 -21.92 4.38
C ASP A 61 -11.62 -20.84 3.84
N ILE A 62 -12.32 -20.11 4.71
CA ILE A 62 -13.23 -19.06 4.29
C ILE A 62 -12.47 -17.90 3.62
N TYR A 63 -11.25 -17.59 4.03
CA TYR A 63 -10.44 -16.55 3.36
C TYR A 63 -9.99 -16.99 1.97
N ALA A 64 -9.64 -18.27 1.81
CA ALA A 64 -9.28 -18.85 0.53
C ALA A 64 -10.49 -18.84 -0.42
N ASP A 65 -11.67 -19.26 0.04
CA ASP A 65 -12.91 -19.25 -0.75
C ASP A 65 -13.28 -17.85 -1.24
N LEU A 66 -13.07 -16.81 -0.41
CA LEU A 66 -13.38 -15.42 -0.77
C LEU A 66 -12.48 -14.84 -1.86
N THR A 67 -11.31 -15.44 -2.10
CA THR A 67 -10.30 -14.91 -3.03
C THR A 67 -10.07 -15.81 -4.26
N THR A 68 -10.43 -17.09 -4.17
CA THR A 68 -10.19 -18.10 -5.22
C THR A 68 -10.87 -17.77 -6.55
N ASP A 69 -12.04 -17.14 -6.54
CA ASP A 69 -12.77 -16.77 -7.76
C ASP A 69 -12.12 -15.61 -8.53
N ILE A 70 -11.13 -14.93 -7.95
CA ILE A 70 -10.45 -13.79 -8.55
C ILE A 70 -9.17 -14.28 -9.24
N ALA A 71 -9.23 -14.41 -10.56
CA ALA A 71 -8.08 -14.82 -11.37
C ALA A 71 -6.86 -13.91 -11.13
N GLY A 72 -5.75 -14.50 -10.69
CA GLY A 72 -4.49 -13.80 -10.43
C GLY A 72 -4.54 -12.87 -9.21
N PHE A 73 -5.44 -13.10 -8.25
CA PHE A 73 -5.56 -12.28 -7.04
C PHE A 73 -4.22 -12.07 -6.33
N GLU A 74 -3.52 -13.17 -6.01
CA GLU A 74 -2.26 -13.09 -5.28
C GLU A 74 -1.17 -12.37 -6.08
N ASP A 75 -1.09 -12.61 -7.39
CA ASP A 75 -0.11 -11.95 -8.26
C ASP A 75 -0.35 -10.44 -8.33
N MET A 76 -1.62 -10.02 -8.39
CA MET A 76 -1.98 -8.60 -8.32
C MET A 76 -1.57 -7.98 -6.99
N ILE A 77 -1.77 -8.69 -5.88
CA ILE A 77 -1.34 -8.25 -4.55
C ILE A 77 0.20 -8.15 -4.50
N ARG A 78 0.94 -9.19 -4.88
CA ARG A 78 2.41 -9.22 -4.90
C ARG A 78 2.99 -8.10 -5.76
N LEU A 79 2.44 -7.87 -6.96
CA LEU A 79 2.85 -6.78 -7.84
C LEU A 79 2.60 -5.42 -7.20
N ARG A 80 1.48 -5.27 -6.47
CA ARG A 80 1.18 -4.02 -5.77
C ARG A 80 2.10 -3.80 -4.56
N ILE A 81 2.39 -4.83 -3.77
CA ILE A 81 3.39 -4.80 -2.71
C ILE A 81 4.74 -4.35 -3.27
N ALA A 82 5.18 -4.95 -4.39
CA ALA A 82 6.43 -4.59 -5.04
C ALA A 82 6.48 -3.14 -5.50
N GLN A 83 5.38 -2.60 -6.05
CA GLN A 83 5.28 -1.18 -6.39
C GLN A 83 5.47 -0.28 -5.18
N LEU A 84 4.82 -0.59 -4.05
CA LEU A 84 4.96 0.19 -2.82
C LEU A 84 6.37 0.12 -2.24
N ILE A 85 6.99 -1.06 -2.26
CA ILE A 85 8.39 -1.25 -1.87
C ILE A 85 9.30 -0.40 -2.76
N SER A 86 9.05 -0.36 -4.06
CA SER A 86 9.86 0.42 -5.01
C SER A 86 9.84 1.92 -4.74
N GLN A 87 8.78 2.41 -4.10
CA GLN A 87 8.60 3.82 -3.74
C GLN A 87 9.23 4.13 -2.38
N ALA A 88 9.19 3.20 -1.44
CA ALA A 88 9.61 3.43 -0.06
C ALA A 88 11.08 3.05 0.21
N TYR A 89 11.65 2.11 -0.54
CA TYR A 89 12.96 1.54 -0.25
C TYR A 89 13.93 1.69 -1.44
N ARG A 90 15.23 1.64 -1.11
CA ARG A 90 16.34 1.52 -2.08
C ARG A 90 17.06 0.19 -1.97
N GLU A 91 17.11 -0.34 -0.77
CA GLU A 91 17.78 -1.59 -0.42
C GLU A 91 16.90 -2.34 0.57
N VAL A 92 16.67 -3.63 0.32
CA VAL A 92 15.86 -4.50 1.18
C VAL A 92 16.55 -5.86 1.27
N GLN A 93 16.55 -6.48 2.45
CA GLN A 93 17.06 -7.84 2.59
C GLN A 93 16.06 -8.84 1.98
N SER A 94 16.58 -9.82 1.23
CA SER A 94 15.76 -10.88 0.61
C SER A 94 14.90 -11.65 1.62
N SER A 95 15.40 -11.88 2.84
CA SER A 95 14.65 -12.51 3.94
C SER A 95 13.39 -11.73 4.37
N VAL A 96 13.43 -10.41 4.30
CA VAL A 96 12.27 -9.55 4.60
C VAL A 96 11.30 -9.57 3.42
N LEU A 97 11.83 -9.56 2.20
CA LEU A 97 11.03 -9.60 0.98
C LEU A 97 10.25 -10.92 0.83
N GLU A 98 10.83 -12.03 1.28
CA GLU A 98 10.19 -13.35 1.35
C GLU A 98 8.86 -13.29 2.12
N GLY A 99 8.90 -12.78 3.35
CA GLY A 99 7.69 -12.63 4.18
C GLY A 99 6.70 -11.60 3.63
N TRP A 100 7.16 -10.57 2.91
CA TRP A 100 6.28 -9.58 2.31
C TRP A 100 5.57 -10.09 1.05
N LEU A 101 6.26 -10.87 0.22
CA LEU A 101 5.69 -11.43 -1.00
C LEU A 101 4.90 -12.73 -0.74
N GLY A 102 5.06 -13.35 0.43
CA GLY A 102 4.42 -14.62 0.73
C GLY A 102 4.87 -15.70 -0.26
N LEU A 103 6.18 -15.73 -0.54
CA LEU A 103 6.82 -16.74 -1.37
C LEU A 103 7.68 -17.61 -0.47
N GLU A 104 7.69 -18.92 -0.71
CA GLU A 104 8.51 -19.84 0.06
C GLU A 104 9.83 -20.10 -0.68
N GLY A 105 10.93 -19.59 -0.13
CA GLY A 105 12.26 -19.88 -0.64
C GLY A 105 12.94 -18.74 -1.39
N ALA A 106 14.26 -18.66 -1.17
CA ALA A 106 15.09 -17.57 -1.67
C ALA A 106 15.17 -17.50 -3.21
N ASP A 107 14.96 -18.60 -3.92
CA ASP A 107 15.07 -18.64 -5.38
C ASP A 107 13.84 -18.05 -6.07
N GLU A 108 12.63 -18.28 -5.54
CA GLU A 108 11.39 -17.69 -6.06
C GLU A 108 11.37 -16.17 -5.86
N VAL A 109 11.82 -15.72 -4.68
CA VAL A 109 11.95 -14.28 -4.37
C VAL A 109 12.93 -13.61 -5.32
N LYS A 110 14.07 -14.25 -5.62
CA LYS A 110 15.05 -13.75 -6.60
C LYS A 110 14.46 -13.70 -8.00
N GLN A 111 13.78 -14.76 -8.42
CA GLN A 111 13.15 -14.82 -9.73
C GLN A 111 12.12 -13.69 -9.88
N PHE A 112 11.25 -13.52 -8.89
CA PHE A 112 10.25 -12.43 -8.90
C PHE A 112 10.91 -11.04 -8.90
N ALA A 113 11.94 -10.83 -8.07
CA ALA A 113 12.65 -9.56 -8.00
C ALA A 113 13.32 -9.20 -9.34
N VAL A 114 13.92 -10.18 -10.04
CA VAL A 114 14.64 -9.94 -11.30
C VAL A 114 13.69 -9.88 -12.49
N GLU A 115 12.82 -10.89 -12.66
CA GLU A 115 11.96 -11.03 -13.84
C GLU A 115 10.76 -10.09 -13.81
N THR A 116 10.10 -9.96 -12.65
CA THR A 116 8.88 -9.15 -12.52
C THR A 116 9.19 -7.69 -12.19
N CYS A 117 10.15 -7.46 -11.28
CA CYS A 117 10.42 -6.12 -10.75
C CYS A 117 11.62 -5.42 -11.39
N GLY A 118 12.50 -6.16 -12.08
CA GLY A 118 13.73 -5.60 -12.68
C GLY A 118 14.73 -5.10 -11.63
N TRP A 119 14.68 -5.63 -10.41
CA TRP A 119 15.60 -5.30 -9.32
C TRP A 119 16.89 -6.12 -9.42
N LYS A 120 17.95 -5.63 -8.78
CA LYS A 120 19.23 -6.35 -8.73
C LYS A 120 19.39 -7.01 -7.38
N VAL A 121 19.83 -8.26 -7.34
CA VAL A 121 20.08 -8.98 -6.09
C VAL A 121 21.57 -9.30 -5.99
N ASP A 122 22.18 -8.90 -4.87
CA ASP A 122 23.59 -9.18 -4.57
C ASP A 122 23.79 -10.61 -4.05
N GLU A 123 25.03 -11.09 -4.09
CA GLU A 123 25.44 -12.40 -3.55
C GLU A 123 25.18 -12.53 -2.03
N THR A 124 25.13 -11.40 -1.31
CA THR A 124 24.83 -11.32 0.12
C THR A 124 23.33 -11.38 0.44
N GLY A 125 22.47 -11.42 -0.59
CA GLY A 125 21.01 -11.42 -0.43
C GLY A 125 20.40 -10.03 -0.22
N LEU A 126 21.14 -8.96 -0.53
CA LEU A 126 20.63 -7.59 -0.54
C LEU A 126 20.00 -7.26 -1.91
N VAL A 127 18.76 -6.77 -1.91
CA VAL A 127 18.00 -6.40 -3.10
C VAL A 127 18.09 -4.89 -3.31
N HIS A 128 18.67 -4.48 -4.43
CA HIS A 128 18.80 -3.10 -4.89
C HIS A 128 17.64 -2.70 -5.79
N ILE A 129 16.92 -1.69 -5.33
CA ILE A 129 15.76 -1.11 -6.00
C ILE A 129 16.22 0.11 -6.82
N PRO A 130 15.84 0.21 -8.11
CA PRO A 130 16.17 1.37 -8.94
C PRO A 130 15.66 2.67 -8.35
N LYS A 131 16.46 3.74 -8.46
CA LYS A 131 16.06 5.07 -7.99
C LYS A 131 14.92 5.62 -8.85
N ASN A 132 13.90 6.15 -8.21
CA ASN A 132 12.75 6.83 -8.82
C ASN A 132 12.45 8.13 -8.06
N ALA A 133 11.52 8.94 -8.59
CA ALA A 133 11.20 10.26 -8.04
C ALA A 133 10.69 10.22 -6.59
N GLU A 134 10.16 9.07 -6.15
CA GLU A 134 9.53 8.84 -4.84
C GLU A 134 10.53 8.30 -3.81
N ASN A 135 11.47 7.44 -4.22
CA ASN A 135 12.48 6.83 -3.35
C ASN A 135 13.80 7.65 -3.31
N GLU A 136 13.92 8.68 -4.14
CA GLU A 136 15.08 9.58 -4.14
C GLU A 136 15.00 10.57 -2.97
N ALA A 137 16.10 10.70 -2.23
CA ALA A 137 16.22 11.61 -1.09
C ALA A 137 16.48 12.99 -1.67
N LYS A 138 15.41 13.69 -1.98
CA LYS A 138 15.47 15.09 -2.39
C LYS A 138 15.70 15.94 -1.15
N LYS A 139 16.89 16.53 -1.04
CA LYS A 139 17.16 17.56 -0.05
C LYS A 139 16.35 18.80 -0.45
N THR A 140 15.25 19.07 0.26
CA THR A 140 14.53 20.34 0.14
C THR A 140 15.32 21.41 0.87
N GLU A 141 16.02 22.26 0.14
CA GLU A 141 16.58 23.48 0.71
C GLU A 141 15.42 24.45 0.96
N ILE A 142 15.05 24.62 2.23
CA ILE A 142 14.01 25.57 2.64
C ILE A 142 14.65 26.95 2.60
N ARG A 143 14.56 27.60 1.44
CA ARG A 143 14.82 29.02 1.30
C ARG A 143 13.51 29.70 0.92
N GLU A 144 13.09 30.65 1.73
CA GLU A 144 11.93 31.47 1.41
C GLU A 144 12.31 32.43 0.29
N ASP A 145 11.72 32.21 -0.90
CA ASP A 145 11.79 33.17 -2.00
C ASP A 145 10.63 34.16 -1.87
N VAL A 146 10.84 35.18 -1.04
CA VAL A 146 9.85 36.22 -0.81
C VAL A 146 9.99 37.27 -1.91
N THR A 147 9.04 37.29 -2.84
CA THR A 147 8.97 38.32 -3.89
C THR A 147 8.15 39.53 -3.45
N VAL A 148 8.47 40.70 -3.98
CA VAL A 148 7.75 41.97 -3.67
C VAL A 148 6.26 41.87 -4.02
N ASP A 149 5.89 41.05 -5.01
CA ASP A 149 4.50 40.82 -5.42
C ASP A 149 3.64 40.19 -4.29
N MET A 150 4.26 39.35 -3.43
CA MET A 150 3.59 38.77 -2.27
C MET A 150 3.16 39.82 -1.23
N PHE A 151 3.80 41.01 -1.24
CA PHE A 151 3.44 42.15 -0.40
C PHE A 151 2.52 43.18 -1.08
N SER A 152 2.14 42.96 -2.35
CA SER A 152 1.34 43.91 -3.14
C SER A 152 0.05 44.35 -2.45
N ARG A 153 -0.65 43.43 -1.75
CA ARG A 153 -1.87 43.73 -1.00
C ARG A 153 -1.63 44.62 0.22
N VAL A 154 -0.50 44.44 0.91
CA VAL A 154 -0.13 45.25 2.08
C VAL A 154 0.25 46.65 1.63
N ILE A 155 1.07 46.76 0.57
CA ILE A 155 1.49 48.03 -0.02
C ILE A 155 0.26 48.81 -0.53
N LYS A 156 -0.64 48.14 -1.26
CA LYS A 156 -1.86 48.77 -1.79
C LYS A 156 -2.75 49.32 -0.68
N ARG A 157 -2.98 48.54 0.37
CA ARG A 157 -3.79 48.97 1.52
C ARG A 157 -3.16 50.17 2.25
N SER A 158 -1.83 50.19 2.42
CA SER A 158 -1.13 51.31 3.06
C SER A 158 -1.28 52.63 2.28
N TRP A 159 -1.40 52.54 0.96
CA TRP A 159 -1.61 53.68 0.07
C TRP A 159 -3.06 54.17 0.11
N GLU A 160 -4.02 53.25 0.16
CA GLU A 160 -5.46 53.57 0.27
C GLU A 160 -5.83 54.20 1.63
N GLU A 161 -5.08 53.89 2.69
CA GLU A 161 -5.32 54.42 4.04
C GLU A 161 -4.62 55.78 4.27
N SER A 162 -3.70 56.16 3.38
CA SER A 162 -2.93 57.43 3.43
C SER A 162 -3.42 58.50 2.43
N ALA A 163 -4.41 58.17 1.60
CA ALA A 163 -5.02 59.05 0.59
C ALA A 163 -6.42 59.51 1.03
#